data_AF-A0A6J4EFE7-F1
#
_entry.id   AF-A0A6J4EFE7-F1
#
_cell.length_a   1.000
_cell.length_b   1.000
_cell.length_c   1.000
_cell.angle_alpha   90.00
_cell.angle_beta   90.00
_cell.angle_gamma   90.00
#
_symmetry.space_group_name_H-M   'P 1'
#
loop_
_entity.id
_entity.type
_entity.pdbx_description
1 polymer ?
#
loop_
_entity_poly.entity_id
_entity_poly.type
_entity_poly.pdbx_seq_one_letter_code
_entity_poly.pdbx_strand_id
1 'polypeptide(L)' 'MIEDWEGDGAIRLPDDVLQEMGVDVGDTLYLLEEYVGTTRCLVLSKSPRIPDRVDELVGHWESFGKISAEINAKD' A
#
# COMPACT_ATOMS: atom_id res chain seq x y z
N MET A 1 2.37 -9.72 18.45
CA MET A 1 3.59 -10.55 18.55
C MET A 1 3.95 -10.93 17.13
N ILE A 2 5.19 -10.70 16.69
CA ILE A 2 5.65 -11.14 15.37
C ILE A 2 6.28 -12.52 15.59
N GLU A 3 5.85 -13.51 14.83
CA GLU A 3 6.35 -14.88 14.90
C GLU A 3 7.41 -15.09 13.82
N ASP A 4 8.39 -15.96 14.09
CA ASP A 4 9.32 -16.43 13.07
C ASP A 4 8.70 -17.60 12.31
N TRP A 5 8.63 -17.48 10.99
CA TRP A 5 8.08 -18.50 10.11
C TRP A 5 9.08 -18.76 8.98
N GLU A 6 9.84 -19.84 9.13
CA GLU A 6 10.89 -20.24 8.18
C GLU A 6 11.95 -19.13 7.91
N GLY A 7 12.20 -18.26 8.89
CA GLY A 7 13.12 -17.14 8.78
C GLY A 7 12.47 -15.80 8.41
N ASP A 8 11.16 -15.80 8.12
CA ASP A 8 10.38 -14.60 7.85
C ASP A 8 9.49 -14.21 9.04
N GLY A 9 9.40 -12.90 9.30
CA GLY A 9 8.50 -12.37 10.32
C GLY A 9 7.04 -12.42 9.86
N ALA A 10 6.19 -13.13 10.60
CA ALA A 10 4.77 -13.29 10.33
C ALA A 10 3.89 -12.62 11.39
N ILE A 11 2.75 -12.09 10.95
CA ILE A 11 1.67 -11.59 11.81
C ILE A 11 0.48 -12.54 11.67
N ARG A 12 0.03 -13.10 12.79
CA ARG A 12 -1.21 -13.90 12.84
C ARG A 12 -2.42 -12.98 12.68
N LEU A 13 -3.25 -13.30 11.70
CA LEU A 13 -4.57 -12.69 11.54
C LEU A 13 -5.63 -13.69 11.99
N PRO A 14 -6.72 -13.24 12.65
CA PRO A 14 -7.84 -14.10 12.98
C PRO A 14 -8.52 -14.69 11.72
N ASP A 15 -8.97 -15.94 11.81
CA ASP A 15 -9.59 -16.64 10.68
C ASP A 15 -10.88 -15.96 10.20
N ASP A 16 -11.65 -15.36 11.11
CA ASP A 16 -12.88 -14.62 10.79
C ASP A 16 -12.59 -13.38 9.94
N VAL A 17 -11.48 -12.69 10.20
CA VAL A 17 -11.03 -11.55 9.38
C VAL A 17 -10.62 -12.00 7.99
N LEU A 18 -9.88 -13.11 7.89
CA LEU A 18 -9.47 -13.67 6.60
C LEU A 18 -10.67 -14.13 5.76
N GLN A 19 -11.66 -14.76 6.41
CA GLN A 19 -12.90 -15.18 5.76
C GLN A 19 -13.76 -14.00 5.32
N GLU A 20 -13.91 -12.96 6.15
CA GLU A 20 -14.64 -11.74 5.78
C GLU A 20 -13.99 -11.03 4.59
N MET A 21 -12.66 -11.00 4.56
CA MET A 21 -11.91 -10.47 3.41
C MET A 21 -11.96 -11.40 2.19
N GLY A 22 -12.39 -12.65 2.33
CA GLY A 22 -12.39 -13.67 1.29
C GLY A 22 -10.99 -13.94 0.76
N VAL A 23 -10.07 -14.23 1.69
CA VAL A 23 -8.67 -14.59 1.43
C VAL A 23 -8.47 -16.07 1.74
N ASP A 24 -7.88 -16.79 0.80
CA ASP A 24 -7.53 -18.21 0.95
C ASP A 24 -6.01 -18.42 1.05
N VAL A 25 -5.60 -19.61 1.51
CA VAL A 25 -4.19 -19.99 1.59
C VAL A 25 -3.56 -19.99 0.20
N GLY A 26 -2.49 -19.22 0.04
CA GLY A 26 -1.78 -19.04 -1.24
C GLY A 26 -2.14 -17.74 -1.96
N ASP A 27 -3.14 -17.00 -1.48
CA ASP A 27 -3.43 -15.67 -2.00
C ASP A 27 -2.30 -14.68 -1.68
N THR A 28 -2.14 -13.71 -2.56
CA THR A 28 -1.19 -12.60 -2.38
C THR A 28 -1.95 -11.34 -2.05
N LEU A 29 -1.49 -10.64 -1.01
CA LEU A 29 -2.08 -9.39 -0.53
C LEU A 29 -1.05 -8.27 -0.56
N TYR A 30 -1.54 -7.05 -0.60
CA TYR A 30 -0.73 -5.84 -0.54
C TYR A 30 -0.81 -5.24 0.86
N LEU A 31 0.35 -4.92 1.43
CA LEU A 31 0.48 -4.16 2.66
C LEU A 31 0.74 -2.70 2.32
N LEU A 32 -0.14 -1.81 2.77
CA LEU A 32 -0.12 -0.38 2.49
C LEU A 32 -0.05 0.39 3.81
N GLU A 33 0.50 1.60 3.79
CA GLU A 33 0.53 2.48 4.96
C GLU A 33 -0.42 3.66 4.72
N GLU A 34 -1.43 3.81 5.57
CA GLU A 34 -2.56 4.69 5.33
C GLU A 34 -3.05 5.40 6.59
N TYR A 35 -3.64 6.59 6.44
CA TYR A 35 -4.23 7.31 7.57
C TYR A 35 -5.71 6.95 7.78
N VAL A 36 -6.10 6.26 8.84
CA VAL A 36 -7.52 6.10 9.19
C VAL A 36 -7.92 7.24 10.13
N GLY A 37 -8.63 8.23 9.59
CA GLY A 37 -8.84 9.50 10.30
C GLY A 37 -7.54 10.28 10.43
N THR A 38 -7.04 10.43 11.66
CA THR A 38 -5.76 11.09 11.96
C THR A 38 -4.65 10.11 12.34
N THR A 39 -4.93 8.81 12.38
CA THR A 39 -3.98 7.78 12.83
C THR A 39 -3.38 7.04 11.63
N ARG A 40 -2.06 6.90 11.61
CA ARG A 40 -1.34 6.10 10.61
C ARG A 40 -1.47 4.61 10.95
N CYS A 41 -1.95 3.83 9.99
CA CYS A 41 -2.29 2.42 10.11
C CYS A 41 -1.65 1.63 8.96
N LEU A 42 -1.35 0.35 9.22
CA LEU A 42 -1.06 -0.60 8.16
C LEU A 42 -2.38 -1.20 7.66
N VAL A 43 -2.59 -1.20 6.34
CA VAL A 43 -3.79 -1.68 5.68
C VAL A 43 -3.44 -2.85 4.78
N LEU A 44 -4.21 -3.93 4.89
CA LEU A 44 -4.10 -5.11 4.04
C LEU A 44 -5.15 -5.01 2.93
N SER A 45 -4.73 -5.17 1.67
CA SER A 45 -5.59 -5.00 0.50
C SER A 45 -5.44 -6.13 -0.51
N LYS A 46 -6.54 -6.49 -1.18
CA LYS A 46 -6.53 -7.41 -2.33
C LYS A 46 -6.14 -6.72 -3.64
N SER A 47 -6.20 -5.39 -3.68
CA SER A 47 -5.76 -4.58 -4.82
C SER A 47 -4.47 -3.82 -4.49
N PRO A 48 -3.58 -3.64 -5.47
CA PRO A 48 -2.33 -2.90 -5.29
C PRO A 48 -2.54 -1.40 -5.05
N ARG A 49 -3.73 -0.88 -5.32
CA ARG A 49 -4.09 0.53 -5.17
C ARG A 49 -5.42 0.65 -4.45
N ILE A 50 -5.53 1.66 -3.58
CA ILE A 50 -6.80 2.05 -2.97
C ILE A 50 -7.48 3.02 -3.94
N PRO A 51 -8.66 2.67 -4.51
CA PRO A 51 -9.28 3.44 -5.60
C PRO A 51 -9.56 4.91 -5.28
N ASP A 52 -9.73 5.27 -4.01
CA ASP A 52 -10.23 6.58 -3.57
C ASP A 52 -9.20 7.47 -2.85
N ARG A 53 -7.92 7.06 -2.79
CA ARG A 53 -6.87 7.84 -2.12
C ARG A 53 -5.78 8.22 -3.10
N VAL A 54 -5.72 9.51 -3.44
CA VAL A 54 -4.56 10.44 -3.42
C VAL A 54 -3.17 9.95 -3.89
N ASP A 55 -2.97 8.72 -4.36
CA ASP A 55 -1.82 8.31 -5.17
C ASP A 55 -1.79 9.10 -6.50
N GLU A 56 -2.93 9.63 -6.93
CA GLU A 56 -3.03 10.55 -8.07
C GLU A 56 -2.32 11.89 -7.84
N LEU A 57 -2.19 12.37 -6.59
CA LEU A 57 -1.47 13.61 -6.30
C LEU A 57 0.06 13.43 -6.27
N VAL A 58 0.55 12.27 -5.85
CA VAL A 58 1.99 11.98 -5.85
C VAL A 58 2.49 11.70 -7.28
N GLY A 59 1.72 10.95 -8.08
CA GLY A 59 2.05 10.72 -9.50
C GLY A 59 2.09 12.02 -10.33
N HIS A 60 1.23 13.00 -10.02
CA HIS A 60 1.29 14.30 -10.69
C HIS A 60 2.54 15.10 -10.32
N TRP A 61 3.01 15.07 -9.07
CA TRP A 61 4.18 15.86 -8.67
C TRP A 61 5.49 15.36 -9.30
N GLU A 62 5.66 14.05 -9.49
CA GLU A 62 6.81 13.51 -10.22
C GLU A 62 6.79 13.90 -11.71
N SER A 63 5.61 13.96 -12.33
CA SER A 63 5.44 14.40 -13.72
C SER A 63 5.74 15.89 -13.89
N PHE A 64 5.25 16.75 -12.99
CA PHE A 64 5.54 18.19 -13.00
C PHE A 64 7.04 18.48 -12.77
N GLY A 65 7.70 17.75 -11.87
CA GLY A 65 9.15 17.89 -11.65
C GLY A 65 9.96 17.57 -12.91
N LYS A 66 9.54 16.54 -13.67
CA LYS A 66 10.19 16.14 -14.92
C LYS A 66 9.96 17.16 -16.04
N ILE A 67 8.73 17.65 -16.20
CA ILE A 67 8.38 18.69 -17.18
C ILE A 67 9.12 20.00 -16.89
N SER A 68 9.21 20.40 -15.61
CA SER A 68 9.96 21.58 -15.18
C SER A 68 11.45 21.47 -15.49
N ALA A 69 12.06 20.31 -15.30
CA ALA A 69 13.46 20.07 -15.62
C ALA A 69 13.73 20.09 -17.14
N GLU A 70 12.82 19.55 -17.95
CA GLU A 70 12.93 19.53 -19.41
C GLU A 70 12.79 20.92 -20.04
N ILE A 71 11.94 21.79 -19.49
CA ILE A 71 11.78 23.18 -19.96
C ILE A 71 13.05 23.99 -19.65
N ASN A 72 13.60 23.85 -18.44
CA ASN A 72 14.74 24.63 -17.97
C ASN A 72 16.09 24.21 -18.59
N ALA A 73 16.15 23.04 -19.24
CA ALA A 73 17.33 22.54 -19.93
C ALA A 73 17.43 23.02 -21.39
N LYS A 74 16.43 23.76 -21.88
CA LYS A 74 16.32 24.19 -23.28
C LYS A 74 16.49 25.70 -23.48
N ASP A 75 16.67 26.46 -22.40
CA ASP A 75 17.07 27.88 -22.40
C ASP A 75 18.60 28.05 -22.27
#